data_AF-A0A150MW07-F1
#
_entry.id   AF-A0A150MW07-F1
#
_cell.length_a   1.000
_cell.length_b   1.000
_cell.length_c   1.000
_cell.angle_alpha   90.00
_cell.angle_beta   90.00
_cell.angle_gamma   90.00
#
_symmetry.space_group_name_H-M   'P 1'
#
loop_
_entity.id
_entity.type
_entity.pdbx_description
1 polymer ?
#
loop_
_entity_poly.entity_id
_entity_poly.type
_entity_poly.pdbx_seq_one_letter_code
_entity_poly.pdbx_strand_id
1 'polypeptide(L)' 'MPKQEDVRPDYYKVGGIEPIDYMKAKMTPEQFEGFCLGNVYKYTGRYLYKGGLTDLKKARYYLERLIETKEERDERSDG' A
#
# COMPACT_ATOMS: atom_id res chain seq x y z
N MET A 1 -6.92 -22.20 16.63
CA MET A 1 -6.11 -21.08 16.12
C MET A 1 -7.08 -20.04 15.56
N PRO A 2 -7.09 -18.79 16.04
CA PRO A 2 -8.04 -17.79 15.54
C PRO A 2 -7.67 -17.40 14.10
N LYS A 3 -8.65 -17.43 13.21
CA LYS A 3 -8.52 -17.06 11.79
C LYS A 3 -8.24 -15.57 11.68
N GLN A 4 -7.18 -15.22 10.96
CA GLN A 4 -6.81 -13.85 10.65
C GLN A 4 -7.92 -13.21 9.81
N GLU A 5 -8.66 -12.25 10.36
CA GLU A 5 -9.62 -11.47 9.60
C GLU A 5 -8.89 -10.63 8.54
N ASP A 6 -9.17 -10.99 7.29
CA ASP A 6 -8.69 -10.33 6.08
C ASP A 6 -9.35 -8.95 6.02
N VAL A 7 -8.54 -7.89 5.98
CA VAL A 7 -9.00 -6.49 6.00
C VAL A 7 -9.45 -6.05 4.59
N ARG A 8 -9.91 -7.00 3.80
CA ARG A 8 -10.34 -6.81 2.42
C ARG A 8 -11.83 -7.04 2.35
N PRO A 9 -12.67 -5.98 2.40
CA PRO A 9 -14.02 -6.10 1.89
C PRO A 9 -13.92 -6.64 0.45
N ASP A 10 -14.73 -7.64 0.11
CA ASP A 10 -14.76 -8.36 -1.18
C ASP A 10 -15.05 -7.48 -2.42
N TYR A 11 -14.96 -6.16 -2.30
CA TYR A 11 -15.37 -5.17 -3.30
C TYR A 11 -14.31 -4.87 -4.37
N TYR A 12 -13.15 -5.53 -4.38
CA TYR A 12 -12.10 -5.29 -5.39
C TYR A 12 -11.83 -6.48 -6.33
N LYS A 13 -12.47 -7.64 -6.12
CA LYS A 13 -12.22 -8.85 -6.92
C LYS A 13 -13.10 -9.00 -8.15
N VAL A 14 -13.49 -7.90 -8.79
CA VAL A 14 -14.25 -7.96 -10.04
C VAL A 14 -13.49 -7.18 -11.13
N GLY A 15 -12.74 -7.90 -11.97
CA GLY A 15 -12.45 -7.42 -13.34
C GLY A 15 -11.03 -6.96 -13.72
N GLY A 16 -9.99 -7.12 -12.88
CA GLY A 16 -8.63 -7.32 -13.43
C GLY A 16 -7.57 -6.23 -13.29
N ILE A 17 -7.74 -5.16 -12.51
CA ILE A 17 -6.61 -4.29 -12.06
C ILE A 17 -6.95 -3.74 -10.66
N GLU A 18 -6.08 -3.91 -9.67
CA GLU A 18 -6.27 -3.27 -8.36
C GLU A 18 -6.07 -1.75 -8.50
N PRO A 19 -6.86 -0.89 -7.81
CA PRO A 19 -6.74 0.56 -7.95
C PRO A 19 -5.31 1.10 -7.73
N ILE A 20 -4.53 0.48 -6.84
CA ILE A 20 -3.14 0.88 -6.60
C ILE A 20 -2.24 0.62 -7.80
N ASP A 21 -2.49 -0.43 -8.58
CA ASP A 21 -1.70 -0.78 -9.75
C ASP A 21 -2.01 0.19 -10.90
N TYR A 22 -3.28 0.59 -11.03
CA TYR A 22 -3.67 1.69 -11.91
C TYR A 22 -2.96 3.00 -11.54
N MET A 23 -2.89 3.33 -10.25
CA MET A 23 -2.18 4.53 -9.77
C MET A 23 -0.69 4.46 -10.05
N LYS A 24 -0.03 3.31 -9.79
CA LYS A 24 1.38 3.07 -10.12
C LYS A 24 1.66 3.27 -11.61
N ALA A 25 0.75 2.83 -12.49
CA ALA A 25 0.88 2.99 -13.93
C ALA A 25 0.66 4.42 -14.45
N LYS A 26 -0.03 5.28 -13.69
CA LYS A 26 -0.37 6.66 -14.11
C LYS A 26 0.48 7.74 -13.48
N MET A 27 1.14 7.43 -12.36
CA MET A 27 1.96 8.38 -11.61
C MET A 27 3.42 8.29 -12.04
N THR A 28 4.16 9.40 -11.90
CA THR A 28 5.62 9.31 -11.87
C THR A 28 6.05 8.49 -10.66
N PRO A 29 7.25 7.90 -10.66
CA PRO A 29 7.71 7.13 -9.51
C PRO A 29 7.75 7.96 -8.21
N GLU A 30 8.13 9.24 -8.29
CA GLU A 30 8.17 10.15 -7.14
C GLU A 30 6.75 10.44 -6.61
N GLN A 31 5.77 10.57 -7.51
CA GLN A 31 4.37 10.73 -7.14
C GLN A 31 3.82 9.48 -6.45
N PHE A 32 4.13 8.29 -6.98
CA PHE A 32 3.68 7.03 -6.38
C PHE A 32 4.33 6.77 -5.01
N GLU A 33 5.61 7.09 -4.87
CA GLU A 33 6.33 7.07 -3.60
C GLU A 33 5.68 8.01 -2.57
N GLY A 34 5.43 9.26 -2.95
CA GLY A 34 4.74 10.23 -2.09
C GLY A 34 3.34 9.78 -1.70
N PHE A 35 2.59 9.16 -2.62
CA PHE A 35 1.28 8.59 -2.36
C PHE A 35 1.32 7.45 -1.34
N CYS A 36 2.27 6.52 -1.47
CA CYS A 36 2.43 5.42 -0.51
C CYS A 36 2.85 5.95 0.86
N LEU A 37 3.86 6.82 0.92
CA LEU A 37 4.37 7.40 2.16
C LEU A 37 3.29 8.21 2.90
N GLY A 38 2.51 9.02 2.18
CA GLY A 38 1.38 9.77 2.75
C GLY A 38 0.31 8.86 3.36
N ASN A 39 0.03 7.71 2.74
CA ASN A 39 -0.90 6.72 3.31
C ASN A 39 -0.31 6.02 4.55
N VAL A 40 1.00 5.71 4.56
CA VAL A 40 1.67 5.19 5.77
C VAL A 40 1.46 6.17 6.92
N TYR A 41 1.80 7.45 6.76
CA TYR A 41 1.59 8.47 7.80
C TYR A 41 0.13 8.63 8.22
N LYS A 42 -0.79 8.62 7.26
CA LYS A 42 -2.23 8.72 7.53
C LYS A 42 -2.70 7.58 8.43
N TYR A 43 -2.32 6.34 8.14
CA TYR A 43 -2.82 5.18 8.88
C TYR A 43 -2.09 4.97 10.21
N THR A 44 -0.77 5.22 10.27
CA THR A 44 -0.03 5.21 11.55
C THR A 44 -0.38 6.40 12.43
N GLY A 45 -0.83 7.52 11.88
CA GLY A 45 -1.37 8.63 12.67
C GLY A 45 -2.76 8.31 13.24
N ARG A 46 -3.55 7.48 12.56
CA ARG A 46 -4.97 7.28 12.85
C ARG A 46 -5.31 6.07 13.72
N TYR A 47 -4.38 5.11 13.83
CA TYR A 47 -4.68 3.83 14.47
C TYR A 47 -5.11 3.97 15.94
N LEU A 48 -4.55 4.92 16.70
CA LEU A 48 -4.85 5.08 18.13
C LEU A 48 -6.29 5.55 18.41
N TYR A 49 -6.93 6.29 17.49
CA TYR A 49 -8.21 6.96 17.76
C TYR A 49 -9.34 6.64 16.77
N LYS A 50 -9.09 5.81 15.73
CA LYS A 50 -10.16 5.43 14.79
C LYS A 50 -10.08 3.98 14.33
N GLY A 51 -8.99 3.58 13.67
CA GLY A 51 -8.97 2.32 12.93
C GLY A 51 -8.22 1.16 13.58
N GLY A 52 -7.49 1.38 14.67
CA GLY A 52 -6.76 0.33 15.40
C GLY A 52 -5.91 -0.55 14.48
N LEU A 53 -6.02 -1.87 14.68
CA LEU A 53 -5.28 -2.87 13.92
C LEU A 53 -5.52 -2.80 12.39
N THR A 54 -6.73 -2.43 11.96
CA THR A 54 -7.08 -2.29 10.53
C THR A 54 -6.24 -1.20 9.86
N ASP A 55 -6.00 -0.10 10.56
CA ASP A 55 -5.13 0.96 10.04
C ASP A 55 -3.65 0.52 10.01
N LEU A 56 -3.18 -0.20 11.03
CA LEU A 56 -1.81 -0.75 11.00
C LEU A 56 -1.60 -1.72 9.82
N LYS A 57 -2.59 -2.57 9.53
CA LYS A 57 -2.55 -3.46 8.35
C LYS A 57 -2.53 -2.67 7.03
N LYS A 58 -3.27 -1.55 6.95
CA LYS A 58 -3.22 -0.64 5.79
C LYS A 58 -1.88 0.07 5.67
N ALA A 59 -1.32 0.56 6.77
CA ALA A 59 0.02 1.16 6.78
C ALA A 59 1.07 0.19 6.26
N ARG A 60 1.05 -1.06 6.74
CA ARG A 60 1.94 -2.13 6.24
C ARG A 60 1.78 -2.35 4.74
N TYR A 61 0.55 -2.44 4.25
CA TYR A 61 0.29 -2.61 2.82
C TYR A 61 0.93 -1.52 1.95
N TYR A 62 0.79 -0.25 2.33
CA TYR A 62 1.43 0.85 1.57
C TYR A 62 2.95 0.89 1.73
N LEU A 63 3.47 0.46 2.88
CA LEU A 63 4.91 0.35 3.10
C LEU A 63 5.52 -0.75 2.23
N GLU A 64 4.87 -1.91 2.13
CA GLU A 64 5.30 -3.02 1.27
C GLU A 64 5.39 -2.57 -0.21
N ARG A 65 4.36 -1.87 -0.73
CA ARG A 65 4.40 -1.34 -2.11
C ARG A 65 5.49 -0.30 -2.36
N LEU A 66 5.82 0.50 -1.34
CA LEU A 66 6.90 1.47 -1.42
C LEU A 66 8.26 0.75 -1.50
N ILE A 67 8.47 -0.27 -0.67
CA ILE A 67 9.69 -1.10 -0.68
C ILE A 67 9.86 -1.77 -2.04
N GLU A 68 8.83 -2.47 -2.53
CA GLU A 68 8.85 -3.13 -3.85
C GLU A 68 9.24 -2.14 -4.97
N THR A 69 8.70 -0.92 -4.94
CA THR A 69 9.00 0.11 -5.95
C THR A 69 10.45 0.60 -5.87
N LYS A 70 11.07 0.61 -4.68
CA LYS A 70 12.48 0.97 -4.50
C LYS A 70 13.40 -0.15 -4.95
N GLU A 71 13.11 -1.40 -4.57
CA GLU A 71 13.87 -2.57 -5.00
C GLU A 71 13.88 -2.69 -6.55
N GLU A 72 12.73 -2.53 -7.20
CA GLU A 72 12.63 -2.49 -8.68
C GLU A 72 13.46 -1.36 -9.32
N ARG A 73 13.74 -0.26 -8.62
CA ARG A 73 14.56 0.85 -9.12
C ARG A 73 16.04 0.56 -8.94
N ASP A 74 16.42 0.01 -7.79
CA ASP A 74 17.81 -0.31 -7.48
C ASP A 74 18.32 -1.41 -8.43
N GLU A 75 17.52 -2.47 -8.68
CA GLU A 75 17.87 -3.52 -9.65
C GLU A 75 18.05 -3.03 -11.10
N ARG A 76 17.34 -1.95 -11.50
CA ARG A 76 17.50 -1.32 -12.82
C ARG A 76 18.69 -0.39 -12.91
N SER A 77 19.29 -0.02 -11.78
CA SER A 77 20.44 0.88 -11.71
C SER A 77 21.76 0.12 -11.83
N ASP A 78 21.74 -1.19 -11.59
CA ASP A 78 22.89 -2.09 -11.60
C ASP A 78 23.05 -2.89 -12.92
N GLY A 79 22.25 -2.60 -13.96
CA GLY A 79 22.31 -3.23 -15.29
C GLY A 79 22.54 -2.23 -16.41
#